data_AF-A0A9X2KF01-F1
#
_entry.id   AF-A0A9X2KF01-F1
#
_cell.length_a   1.000
_cell.length_b   1.000
_cell.length_c   1.000
_cell.angle_alpha   90.00
_cell.angle_beta   90.00
_cell.angle_gamma   90.00
#
_symmetry.space_group_name_H-M   'P 1'
#
loop_
_entity.id
_entity.type
_entity.pdbx_description
1 polymer ?
#
loop_
_entity_poly.entity_id
_entity_poly.type
_entity_poly.pdbx_seq_one_letter_code
_entity_poly.pdbx_strand_id
1 'polypeptide(L)'
;MAVEPRDNRSVPELLSDLLRETTDLFKTEGELIRSEISDKITQVEVGGGSIAAGAICLLVALFVLAQALIVALGELMGDAWAALLVGVVIAGIGVALLIKGRNDLSPSNLSPDRTARQLRKDGQLVKEQTR
;
A
#
# COMPACT_ATOMS: atom_id res chain seq x y z
N MET A 1 70.03 -4.40 19.16
CA MET A 1 68.90 -3.53 18.81
C MET A 1 68.75 -3.56 17.30
N ALA A 2 67.87 -4.40 16.76
CA ALA A 2 67.59 -4.44 15.33
C ALA A 2 66.36 -3.56 15.07
N VAL A 3 66.53 -2.57 14.19
CA VAL A 3 65.52 -1.61 13.75
C VAL A 3 64.66 -2.24 12.65
N GLU A 4 63.36 -1.98 12.74
CA GLU A 4 62.21 -2.48 11.95
C GLU A 4 62.29 -2.28 10.42
N PRO A 5 61.38 -2.91 9.66
CA PRO A 5 60.64 -2.24 8.61
C PRO A 5 59.29 -1.76 9.16
N ARG A 6 59.11 -0.44 9.21
CA ARG A 6 57.85 0.22 9.51
C ARG A 6 56.77 -0.22 8.52
N ASP A 7 55.63 -0.55 9.10
CA ASP A 7 54.31 -0.70 8.49
C ASP A 7 54.05 0.43 7.48
N ASN A 8 54.30 0.18 6.20
CA ASN A 8 53.96 1.09 5.11
C ASN A 8 52.74 0.53 4.41
N ARG A 9 51.59 0.55 5.12
CA ARG A 9 50.28 0.24 4.53
C ARG A 9 50.15 1.01 3.23
N SER A 10 50.04 0.26 2.15
CA SER A 10 50.14 0.82 0.82
C SER A 10 48.80 1.48 0.44
N VAL A 11 48.84 2.64 -0.22
CA VAL A 11 47.64 3.33 -0.75
C VAL A 11 46.68 2.39 -1.53
N PRO A 12 47.16 1.38 -2.30
CA PRO A 12 46.31 0.38 -2.93
C PRO A 12 45.53 -0.50 -1.95
N GLU A 13 46.08 -0.79 -0.78
CA GLU A 13 45.48 -1.65 0.25
C GLU A 13 44.33 -0.93 0.96
N LEU A 14 44.50 0.36 1.26
CA LEU A 14 43.42 1.22 1.80
C LEU A 14 42.26 1.42 0.81
N LEU A 15 42.55 1.51 -0.49
CA LEU A 15 41.51 1.58 -1.53
C LEU A 15 40.76 0.25 -1.67
N SER A 16 41.47 -0.88 -1.56
CA SER A 16 40.87 -2.21 -1.55
C SER A 16 39.95 -2.40 -0.35
N ASP A 17 40.36 -1.95 0.83
CA ASP A 17 39.56 -2.02 2.05
C ASP A 17 38.31 -1.13 1.97
N LEU A 18 38.44 0.11 1.47
CA LEU A 18 37.30 1.01 1.26
C LEU A 18 36.28 0.44 0.27
N LEU A 19 36.73 -0.15 -0.85
CA LEU A 19 35.82 -0.80 -1.82
C LEU A 19 35.10 -2.00 -1.21
N ARG A 20 35.80 -2.75 -0.34
CA ARG A 20 35.24 -3.91 0.37
C ARG A 20 34.21 -3.48 1.40
N GLU A 21 34.50 -2.44 2.17
CA GLU A 21 33.60 -1.86 3.18
C GLU A 21 32.38 -1.20 2.52
N THR A 22 32.54 -0.55 1.37
CA THR A 22 31.43 0.01 0.59
C THR A 22 30.52 -1.10 0.05
N THR A 23 31.10 -2.20 -0.43
CA THR A 23 30.34 -3.38 -0.92
C THR A 23 29.59 -4.05 0.23
N ASP A 24 30.22 -4.18 1.40
CA ASP A 24 29.57 -4.72 2.60
C ASP A 24 28.44 -3.81 3.08
N LEU A 25 28.60 -2.49 3.06
CA LEU A 25 27.55 -1.53 3.40
C LEU A 25 26.33 -1.68 2.48
N PHE A 26 26.53 -1.73 1.15
CA PHE A 26 25.45 -1.94 0.19
C PHE A 26 24.72 -3.26 0.41
N LYS A 27 25.46 -4.32 0.76
CA LYS A 27 24.86 -5.62 1.08
C LYS A 27 24.01 -5.56 2.33
N THR A 28 24.51 -4.93 3.40
CA THR A 28 23.79 -4.75 4.66
C THR A 28 22.55 -3.87 4.49
N GLU A 29 22.66 -2.75 3.78
CA GLU A 29 21.56 -1.83 3.53
C GLU A 29 20.48 -2.47 2.64
N GLY A 30 20.90 -3.29 1.66
CA GLY A 30 19.99 -4.12 0.86
C GLY A 30 19.26 -5.20 1.67
N GLU A 31 19.95 -5.88 2.60
CA GLU A 31 19.33 -6.83 3.54
C GLU A 31 18.31 -6.14 4.46
N LEU A 32 18.64 -4.93 4.93
CA LEU A 32 17.74 -4.13 5.77
C LEU A 32 16.49 -3.68 5.00
N ILE A 33 16.65 -3.15 3.79
CA ILE A 33 15.54 -2.77 2.91
C ILE A 33 14.65 -3.97 2.63
N ARG A 34 15.25 -5.14 2.35
CA ARG A 34 14.49 -6.37 2.13
C ARG A 34 13.69 -6.79 3.37
N SER A 35 14.28 -6.69 4.55
CA SER A 35 13.58 -6.97 5.82
C SER A 35 12.41 -6.02 6.02
N GLU A 36 12.63 -4.71 5.85
CA GLU A 36 11.58 -3.71 6.04
C GLU A 36 10.44 -3.88 5.03
N ILE A 37 10.75 -4.18 3.77
CA ILE A 37 9.75 -4.50 2.75
C ILE A 37 8.97 -5.75 3.15
N SER A 38 9.65 -6.81 3.62
CA SER A 38 8.99 -8.05 4.08
C SER A 38 8.06 -7.79 5.27
N ASP A 39 8.49 -6.99 6.24
CA ASP A 39 7.70 -6.62 7.40
C ASP A 39 6.48 -5.78 7.01
N LYS A 40 6.66 -4.80 6.10
CA LYS A 40 5.54 -4.00 5.57
C LYS A 40 4.55 -4.87 4.79
N ILE A 41 5.03 -5.81 3.97
CA ILE A 41 4.15 -6.75 3.25
C ILE A 41 3.35 -7.60 4.23
N THR A 42 4.01 -8.16 5.25
CA THR A 42 3.36 -8.97 6.28
C THR A 42 2.31 -8.15 7.05
N GLN A 43 2.62 -6.90 7.37
CA GLN A 43 1.67 -6.00 8.02
C GLN A 43 0.47 -5.65 7.12
N VAL A 44 0.69 -5.46 5.82
CA VAL A 44 -0.38 -5.29 4.83
C VAL A 44 -1.20 -6.58 4.67
N GLU A 45 -0.58 -7.76 4.75
CA GLU A 45 -1.26 -9.05 4.67
C GLU A 45 -2.18 -9.27 5.87
N VAL A 46 -1.66 -9.11 7.09
CA VAL A 46 -2.45 -9.22 8.33
C VAL A 46 -3.54 -8.15 8.39
N GLY A 47 -3.19 -6.91 8.05
CA GLY A 47 -4.14 -5.80 7.97
C GLY A 47 -5.24 -6.07 6.95
N GLY A 48 -4.88 -6.50 5.74
CA GLY A 48 -5.80 -6.85 4.66
C GLY A 48 -6.69 -8.02 5.02
N GLY A 49 -6.15 -9.06 5.65
CA GLY A 49 -6.90 -10.21 6.15
C GLY A 49 -7.95 -9.81 7.20
N SER A 50 -7.58 -8.94 8.16
CA SER A 50 -8.52 -8.45 9.17
C SER A 50 -9.64 -7.58 8.59
N ILE A 51 -9.33 -6.74 7.59
CA ILE A 51 -10.32 -5.93 6.87
C ILE A 51 -11.28 -6.84 6.10
N ALA A 52 -10.76 -7.86 5.41
CA ALA A 52 -11.58 -8.82 4.66
C ALA A 52 -12.52 -9.60 5.59
N ALA A 53 -11.99 -10.11 6.72
CA ALA A 53 -12.79 -10.81 7.72
C ALA A 53 -13.88 -9.90 8.32
N GLY A 54 -13.52 -8.66 8.67
CA GLY A 54 -14.47 -7.65 9.16
C GLY A 54 -15.56 -7.34 8.14
N ALA A 55 -15.21 -7.19 6.86
CA ALA A 55 -16.16 -6.96 5.79
C ALA A 55 -17.14 -8.13 5.62
N ILE A 56 -16.68 -9.38 5.73
CA ILE A 56 -17.54 -10.57 5.69
C ILE A 56 -18.50 -10.56 6.89
N CYS A 57 -18.00 -10.30 8.11
CA CYS A 57 -18.85 -10.19 9.29
C CYS A 57 -19.92 -9.12 9.15
N LEU A 58 -19.56 -7.94 8.65
CA LEU A 58 -20.51 -6.85 8.38
C LEU A 58 -21.53 -7.22 7.30
N LEU A 59 -21.13 -7.96 6.27
CA LEU A 59 -22.05 -8.46 5.23
C LEU A 59 -23.10 -9.42 5.84
N VAL A 60 -22.66 -10.35 6.68
CA VAL A 60 -23.58 -11.27 7.38
C VAL A 60 -24.52 -10.49 8.30
N ALA A 61 -23.99 -9.55 9.08
CA ALA A 61 -24.80 -8.69 9.94
C ALA A 61 -25.82 -7.87 9.14
N LEU A 62 -25.43 -7.35 7.97
CA LEU A 62 -26.32 -6.62 7.07
C LEU A 62 -27.48 -7.49 6.59
N PHE A 63 -27.26 -8.76 6.24
CA PHE A 63 -28.35 -9.66 5.86
C PHE A 63 -29.32 -9.92 7.02
N VAL A 64 -28.80 -10.13 8.23
CA VAL A 64 -29.63 -10.33 9.43
C VAL A 64 -30.46 -9.08 9.73
N LEU A 65 -29.85 -7.89 9.67
CA LEU A 65 -30.53 -6.61 9.88
C LEU A 65 -31.57 -6.33 8.78
N ALA A 66 -31.25 -6.64 7.52
CA ALA A 66 -32.19 -6.50 6.42
C ALA A 66 -33.41 -7.40 6.63
N GLN A 67 -33.23 -8.66 7.04
CA GLN A 67 -34.34 -9.55 7.37
C GLN A 67 -35.16 -9.03 8.55
N ALA A 68 -34.52 -8.57 9.62
CA ALA A 68 -35.22 -7.97 10.76
C ALA A 68 -36.07 -6.77 10.34
N LEU A 69 -35.54 -5.91 9.45
CA LEU A 69 -36.25 -4.76 8.93
C LEU A 69 -37.42 -5.16 8.03
N ILE A 70 -37.26 -6.19 7.20
CA ILE A 70 -38.34 -6.74 6.37
C ILE A 70 -39.48 -7.27 7.24
N VAL A 71 -39.18 -8.04 8.29
CA VAL A 71 -40.21 -8.55 9.21
C VAL A 71 -40.91 -7.38 9.92
N ALA A 72 -40.16 -6.41 10.43
CA ALA A 72 -40.72 -5.26 11.13
C ALA A 72 -41.63 -4.39 10.22
N LEU A 73 -41.24 -4.19 8.97
CA LEU A 73 -42.07 -3.46 7.99
C LEU A 73 -43.20 -4.33 7.43
N GLY A 74 -43.02 -5.65 7.39
CA GLY A 74 -43.99 -6.63 6.92
C GLY A 74 -45.29 -6.57 7.70
N GLU A 75 -45.21 -6.32 9.01
CA GLU A 75 -46.39 -6.10 9.87
C GLU A 75 -47.24 -4.90 9.44
N LEU A 76 -46.67 -3.92 8.73
CA LEU A 76 -47.33 -2.68 8.35
C LEU A 76 -47.85 -2.67 6.90
N MET A 77 -47.12 -3.30 5.97
CA MET A 77 -47.39 -3.22 4.52
C MET A 77 -47.34 -4.56 3.78
N GLY A 78 -47.09 -5.67 4.49
CA GLY A 78 -46.91 -7.00 3.93
C GLY A 78 -45.48 -7.30 3.51
N ASP A 79 -45.04 -8.54 3.76
CA ASP A 79 -43.66 -9.00 3.61
C ASP A 79 -43.07 -8.74 2.22
N ALA A 80 -43.88 -8.92 1.16
CA ALA A 80 -43.44 -8.72 -0.22
C ALA A 80 -43.08 -7.26 -0.51
N TRP A 81 -43.90 -6.31 -0.06
CA TRP A 81 -43.66 -4.88 -0.26
C TRP A 81 -42.54 -4.37 0.63
N ALA A 82 -42.45 -4.88 1.86
CA ALA A 82 -41.33 -4.60 2.76
C ALA A 82 -40.00 -5.06 2.16
N ALA A 83 -39.93 -6.32 1.67
CA ALA A 83 -38.74 -6.86 1.02
C ALA A 83 -38.33 -6.06 -0.22
N LEU A 84 -39.30 -5.64 -1.03
CA LEU A 84 -39.04 -4.83 -2.22
C LEU A 84 -38.49 -3.44 -1.85
N LEU A 85 -39.08 -2.76 -0.87
CA LEU A 85 -38.62 -1.45 -0.41
C LEU A 85 -37.21 -1.51 0.16
N VAL A 86 -36.96 -2.44 1.09
CA VAL A 86 -35.63 -2.62 1.70
C VAL A 86 -34.59 -2.97 0.63
N GLY A 87 -34.94 -3.88 -0.30
CA GLY A 87 -34.08 -4.26 -1.41
C GLY A 87 -33.71 -3.08 -2.30
N VAL A 88 -34.68 -2.22 -2.67
CA VAL A 88 -34.43 -1.03 -3.48
C VAL A 88 -33.53 -0.03 -2.76
N VAL A 89 -33.73 0.19 -1.46
CA VAL A 89 -32.87 1.09 -0.66
C VAL A 89 -31.43 0.58 -0.62
N ILE A 90 -31.23 -0.70 -0.29
CA ILE A 90 -29.90 -1.31 -0.25
C ILE A 90 -29.24 -1.30 -1.63
N ALA A 91 -30.00 -1.59 -2.70
CA ALA A 91 -29.49 -1.52 -4.07
C ALA A 91 -29.05 -0.10 -4.45
N GLY A 92 -29.82 0.92 -4.08
CA GLY A 92 -29.45 2.32 -4.28
C GLY A 92 -28.14 2.70 -3.60
N ILE A 93 -27.96 2.30 -2.34
CA ILE A 93 -26.70 2.48 -1.60
C ILE A 93 -25.56 1.75 -2.31
N GLY A 94 -25.78 0.51 -2.74
CA GLY A 94 -24.79 -0.29 -3.46
C GLY A 94 -24.31 0.36 -4.75
N VAL A 95 -25.24 0.88 -5.57
CA VAL A 95 -24.90 1.62 -6.80
C VAL A 95 -24.08 2.88 -6.49
N ALA A 96 -24.47 3.65 -5.48
CA ALA A 96 -23.74 4.86 -5.08
C ALA A 96 -22.30 4.53 -4.64
N LEU A 97 -22.13 3.47 -3.83
CA LEU A 97 -20.82 2.99 -3.40
C LEU A 97 -19.97 2.49 -4.57
N LEU A 98 -20.56 1.77 -5.54
CA LEU A 98 -19.85 1.31 -6.74
C LEU A 98 -19.35 2.48 -7.58
N ILE A 99 -20.19 3.50 -7.80
CA ILE A 99 -19.79 4.70 -8.54
C ILE A 99 -18.66 5.42 -7.81
N LYS A 100 -18.79 5.61 -6.48
CA LYS A 100 -17.75 6.24 -5.67
C LYS A 100 -16.44 5.46 -5.72
N GLY A 101 -16.48 4.15 -5.48
CA GLY A 101 -15.30 3.29 -5.52
C GLY A 101 -14.63 3.28 -6.89
N ARG A 102 -15.40 3.24 -7.99
CA ARG A 102 -14.85 3.35 -9.35
C ARG A 102 -14.17 4.68 -9.60
N ASN A 103 -14.73 5.77 -9.10
CA ASN A 103 -14.12 7.10 -9.22
C ASN A 103 -12.85 7.20 -8.37
N ASP A 104 -12.88 6.71 -7.13
CA ASP A 104 -11.73 6.74 -6.22
C ASP A 104 -10.57 5.89 -6.76
N LEU A 105 -10.86 4.79 -7.46
CA LEU A 105 -9.88 3.93 -8.14
C LEU A 105 -9.52 4.36 -9.56
N SER A 106 -10.05 5.48 -10.06
CA SER A 106 -9.74 5.93 -11.42
C SER A 106 -8.26 6.31 -11.55
N PRO A 107 -7.60 6.01 -12.67
CA PRO A 107 -6.19 6.36 -12.88
C PRO A 107 -5.89 7.85 -12.71
N SER A 108 -6.86 8.72 -13.00
CA SER A 108 -6.76 10.17 -12.77
C SER A 108 -6.68 10.54 -11.29
N ASN A 109 -7.29 9.76 -10.40
CA ASN A 109 -7.24 9.97 -8.96
C ASN A 109 -6.07 9.23 -8.29
N LEU A 110 -5.52 8.21 -8.96
CA LEU A 110 -4.37 7.42 -8.50
C LEU A 110 -3.03 7.90 -9.07
N SER A 111 -3.03 8.74 -10.11
CA SER A 111 -1.81 9.33 -10.68
C SER A 111 -1.18 10.29 -9.65
N PRO A 112 0.06 10.05 -9.17
CA PRO A 112 0.77 10.99 -8.32
C PRO A 112 1.27 12.16 -9.18
N ASP A 113 0.36 13.06 -9.53
CA ASP A 113 0.61 14.18 -10.44
C ASP A 113 1.72 15.12 -9.93
N ARG A 114 1.87 15.26 -8.61
CA ARG A 114 2.96 16.05 -8.01
C ARG A 114 4.31 15.36 -8.16
N THR A 115 4.39 14.07 -7.87
CA THR A 115 5.63 13.28 -7.98
C THR A 115 6.07 13.16 -9.43
N ALA A 116 5.14 12.90 -10.35
CA ALA A 116 5.42 12.86 -11.78
C ALA A 116 5.92 14.21 -12.32
N ARG A 117 5.39 15.34 -11.82
CA ARG A 117 5.87 16.68 -12.17
C ARG A 117 7.26 16.97 -11.61
N GLN A 118 7.57 16.56 -10.38
CA GLN A 118 8.89 16.75 -9.79
C GLN A 118 9.96 15.92 -10.53
N LEU A 119 9.70 14.63 -10.78
CA LEU A 119 10.61 13.77 -11.55
C LEU A 119 10.87 14.31 -12.97
N ARG A 120 9.84 14.87 -13.63
CA ARG A 120 10.00 15.54 -14.93
C ARG A 120 10.89 16.79 -14.85
N LYS A 121 10.72 17.60 -13.80
CA LYS A 121 11.51 18.82 -13.59
C LYS A 121 12.97 18.47 -13.32
N ASP A 122 13.22 17.48 -12.46
CA ASP A 122 14.57 17.03 -12.12
C ASP A 122 15.27 16.42 -13.35
N GLY A 123 14.57 15.62 -14.14
CA GLY A 123 15.10 15.09 -15.40
C GLY A 123 15.40 16.15 -16.47
N GLN A 124 14.67 17.27 -16.48
CA GLN A 124 14.96 18.40 -17.37
C GLN A 124 16.22 19.15 -16.94
N LEU A 125 16.41 19.35 -15.63
CA LEU A 125 17.61 20.00 -15.09
C LEU A 125 18.89 19.20 -15.40
N VAL A 126 18.82 17.86 -15.32
CA VAL A 126 19.95 16.99 -15.71
C VAL A 126 20.28 17.12 -17.20
N LYS A 127 19.27 17.24 -18.07
CA LYS A 127 19.48 17.45 -19.52
C LYS A 127 20.04 18.82 -19.87
N GLU A 128 19.71 19.86 -19.11
CA GLU A 128 20.28 21.19 -19.28
C GLU A 128 21.74 21.27 -18.82
N GLN A 129 22.16 20.46 -17.83
CA GLN A 129 23.56 20.44 -17.39
C GLN A 129 24.50 19.63 -18.29
N THR A 130 23.96 18.77 -19.17
CA THR A 130 24.77 17.97 -20.11
C THR A 130 24.87 18.57 -21.52
N ARG A 131 24.25 19.73 -21.76
CA ARG A 131 24.32 20.48 -23.02
C ARG A 131 25.12 21.76 -22.85
#